data_AF-A0A7G9YV27-F1
#
_entry.id   AF-A0A7G9YV27-F1
#
_cell.length_a   1.000
_cell.length_b   1.000
_cell.length_c   1.000
_cell.angle_alpha   90.00
_cell.angle_beta   90.00
_cell.angle_gamma   90.00
#
_symmetry.space_group_name_H-M   'P 1'
#
loop_
_entity.id
_entity.type
_entity.pdbx_description
1 polymer ?
#
loop_
_entity_poly.entity_id
_entity_poly.type
_entity_poly.pdbx_seq_one_letter_code
_entity_poly.pdbx_strand_id
1 'polypeptide(L)'
;MEVFKEWSSGVKTHRDHFVVGFTKEEIVQRLRVFAGDLSDDKVGDVLKLKNTGTWKLSEARQKTKEKEIENEIFPYAYRPFDVRWICYESALIDRPRLPFMEHLLKENLSLTVTRILAEPPFMHACISNCLPDICLVSAKTKETAYFFPLYLRVDKIKVESKRAPNFTDKFLQAIKSAFGTEEDPTAEEIFYYIYAMLYSPSYRKRYEEFLKIDFPRVPLPEDYEKFKKLSKLGKELVELHLLRHPSLGETGVGFPESGTNVVERVRYNEKTMRVYFNKEQYFEGVSKDVWEYRIGAYQVMEKYLKDRKKRKLSLEEIEHYMKVTKAIERTIEVQGKVDRIYERGCGGDGVGVIL
;
A
#
# COMPACT_ATOMS: atom_id res chain seq x y z
N MET A 1 -10.14 -21.84 -8.07
CA MET A 1 -9.40 -21.29 -9.23
C MET A 1 -8.66 -20.07 -8.75
N GLU A 2 -7.45 -19.84 -9.25
CA GLU A 2 -6.62 -18.68 -8.90
C GLU A 2 -6.90 -17.52 -9.86
N VAL A 3 -6.97 -16.30 -9.35
CA VAL A 3 -7.17 -15.09 -10.16
C VAL A 3 -5.87 -14.68 -10.83
N PHE A 4 -4.79 -14.56 -10.07
CA PHE A 4 -3.52 -14.03 -10.56
C PHE A 4 -2.53 -15.12 -10.98
N LYS A 5 -1.68 -14.83 -11.99
CA LYS A 5 -0.62 -15.74 -12.45
C LYS A 5 0.58 -15.73 -11.50
N GLU A 6 0.99 -14.55 -11.08
CA GLU A 6 2.15 -14.35 -10.20
C GLU A 6 1.84 -13.36 -9.08
N TRP A 7 2.41 -13.62 -7.90
CA TRP A 7 2.37 -12.71 -6.75
C TRP A 7 3.61 -12.94 -5.87
N SER A 8 3.91 -11.97 -5.01
CA SER A 8 4.98 -12.12 -4.01
C SER A 8 4.69 -11.32 -2.76
N SER A 9 5.30 -11.70 -1.65
CA SER A 9 5.33 -10.83 -0.46
C SER A 9 6.14 -9.56 -0.73
N GLY A 10 5.95 -8.53 0.08
CA GLY A 10 6.70 -7.27 -0.04
C GLY A 10 8.21 -7.39 0.19
N VAL A 11 8.90 -6.31 -0.10
CA VAL A 11 10.33 -6.13 0.18
C VAL A 11 10.55 -6.15 1.70
N LYS A 12 11.61 -6.82 2.13
CA LYS A 12 12.01 -6.87 3.54
C LYS A 12 13.45 -6.43 3.68
N THR A 13 13.67 -5.30 4.34
CA THR A 13 15.02 -4.72 4.46
C THR A 13 15.78 -5.25 5.67
N HIS A 14 15.10 -5.42 6.81
CA HIS A 14 15.68 -5.58 8.17
C HIS A 14 16.55 -4.41 8.65
N ARG A 15 16.64 -3.33 7.89
CA ARG A 15 17.48 -2.16 8.18
C ARG A 15 16.85 -0.89 7.61
N ASP A 16 15.55 -0.71 7.85
CA ASP A 16 14.78 0.46 7.40
C ASP A 16 15.48 1.77 7.80
N HIS A 17 16.04 1.85 9.01
CA HIS A 17 16.74 3.05 9.49
C HIS A 17 17.98 3.41 8.67
N PHE A 18 18.48 2.49 7.84
CA PHE A 18 19.59 2.72 6.92
C PHE A 18 19.07 2.96 5.50
N VAL A 19 18.30 2.04 4.92
CA VAL A 19 17.92 2.08 3.49
C VAL A 19 16.58 2.74 3.19
N VAL A 20 15.77 3.09 4.19
CA VAL A 20 14.47 3.76 4.03
C VAL A 20 14.49 5.14 4.68
N GLY A 21 13.97 6.16 4.00
CA GLY A 21 13.97 7.55 4.45
C GLY A 21 12.70 8.28 4.06
N PHE A 22 12.37 9.36 4.78
CA PHE A 22 11.25 10.22 4.42
C PHE A 22 11.58 11.08 3.20
N THR A 23 12.85 11.43 3.03
CA THR A 23 13.36 12.14 1.85
C THR A 23 14.48 11.34 1.18
N LYS A 24 14.77 11.66 -0.08
CA LYS A 24 15.88 11.05 -0.81
C LYS A 24 17.22 11.43 -0.17
N GLU A 25 17.34 12.68 0.27
CA GLU A 25 18.55 13.26 0.82
C GLU A 25 18.98 12.54 2.10
N GLU A 26 18.02 12.16 2.95
CA GLU A 26 18.28 11.35 4.15
C GLU A 26 18.96 10.02 3.80
N ILE A 27 18.54 9.37 2.71
CA ILE A 27 19.11 8.10 2.25
C ILE A 27 20.49 8.35 1.64
N VAL A 28 20.61 9.32 0.72
CA VAL A 28 21.87 9.67 0.07
C VAL A 28 22.96 9.98 1.10
N GLN A 29 22.65 10.74 2.15
CA GLN A 29 23.62 11.02 3.23
C GLN A 29 24.11 9.74 3.91
N ARG A 30 23.20 8.79 4.21
CA ARG A 30 23.58 7.49 4.81
C ARG A 30 24.40 6.64 3.84
N LEU A 31 24.04 6.62 2.56
CA LEU A 31 24.76 5.89 1.52
C LEU A 31 26.17 6.43 1.32
N ARG A 32 26.38 7.75 1.40
CA ARG A 32 27.71 8.37 1.34
C ARG A 32 28.60 7.98 2.51
N VAL A 33 28.05 7.95 3.73
CA VAL A 33 28.79 7.43 4.89
C VAL A 33 29.12 5.95 4.71
N PHE A 34 28.20 5.17 4.16
CA PHE A 34 28.41 3.75 3.89
C PHE A 34 29.47 3.48 2.82
N ALA A 35 29.47 4.25 1.73
CA ALA A 35 30.37 4.09 0.60
C ALA A 35 31.72 4.79 0.76
N GLY A 36 31.83 5.75 1.69
CA GLY A 36 33.06 6.52 1.93
C GLY A 36 34.21 5.70 2.53
N ASP A 37 35.32 6.37 2.84
CA ASP A 37 36.59 5.69 3.20
C ASP A 37 36.72 5.28 4.69
N LEU A 38 35.65 5.42 5.47
CA LEU A 38 35.67 5.00 6.88
C LEU A 38 35.83 3.48 7.01
N SER A 39 36.49 3.03 8.08
CA SER A 39 36.56 1.61 8.41
C SER A 39 35.17 1.02 8.66
N ASP A 40 35.03 -0.28 8.44
CA ASP A 40 33.76 -1.00 8.61
C ASP A 40 33.16 -0.82 10.01
N ASP A 41 34.00 -0.81 11.05
CA ASP A 41 33.55 -0.59 12.43
C ASP A 41 32.95 0.81 12.61
N LYS A 42 33.61 1.85 12.10
CA LYS A 42 33.11 3.23 12.19
C LYS A 42 31.81 3.40 11.41
N VAL A 43 31.70 2.80 10.22
CA VAL A 43 30.46 2.81 9.43
C VAL A 43 29.34 2.07 10.19
N GLY A 44 29.65 0.93 10.79
CA GLY A 44 28.76 0.16 11.65
C GLY A 44 28.20 0.98 12.81
N ASP A 45 29.07 1.72 13.50
CA ASP A 45 28.68 2.57 14.64
C ASP A 45 27.80 3.75 14.21
N VAL A 46 28.23 4.50 13.20
CA VAL A 46 27.51 5.72 12.74
C VAL A 46 26.14 5.37 12.16
N LEU A 47 26.07 4.33 11.33
CA LEU A 47 24.83 3.91 10.68
C LEU A 47 24.02 2.90 11.51
N LYS A 48 24.53 2.52 12.68
CA LYS A 48 23.94 1.52 13.58
C LYS A 48 23.67 0.20 12.84
N LEU A 49 24.64 -0.24 12.05
CA LEU A 49 24.58 -1.47 11.28
C LEU A 49 25.32 -2.58 12.03
N LYS A 50 24.71 -3.76 12.07
CA LYS A 50 25.29 -4.94 12.74
C LYS A 50 25.29 -6.12 11.78
N ASN A 51 26.35 -6.91 11.86
CA ASN A 51 26.44 -8.18 11.16
C ASN A 51 25.35 -9.14 11.69
N THR A 52 24.81 -9.94 10.79
CA THR A 52 23.86 -11.02 11.11
C THR A 52 24.39 -12.35 10.56
N GLY A 53 23.62 -13.43 10.70
CA GLY A 53 23.95 -14.71 10.08
C GLY A 53 23.90 -14.66 8.54
N THR A 54 23.07 -13.78 7.96
CA THR A 54 22.80 -13.71 6.52
C THR A 54 23.33 -12.44 5.85
N TRP A 55 23.86 -11.49 6.60
CA TRP A 55 24.36 -10.22 6.08
C TRP A 55 25.58 -9.73 6.84
N LYS A 56 26.63 -9.36 6.10
CA LYS A 56 27.86 -8.76 6.63
C LYS A 56 28.08 -7.39 6.00
N LEU A 57 28.44 -6.41 6.83
CA LEU A 57 28.67 -5.03 6.40
C LEU A 57 29.82 -4.95 5.40
N SER A 58 30.95 -5.58 5.71
CA SER A 58 32.15 -5.61 4.87
C SER A 58 31.86 -6.15 3.46
N GLU A 59 31.17 -7.30 3.38
CA GLU A 59 30.76 -7.90 2.12
C GLU A 59 29.77 -7.02 1.34
N ALA A 60 28.82 -6.39 2.03
CA ALA A 60 27.87 -5.49 1.40
C ALA A 60 28.59 -4.28 0.78
N ARG A 61 29.52 -3.66 1.50
CA ARG A 61 30.35 -2.56 0.99
C ARG A 61 31.21 -2.98 -0.19
N GLN A 62 31.80 -4.18 -0.15
CA GLN A 62 32.56 -4.72 -1.27
C GLN A 62 31.68 -4.89 -2.52
N LYS A 63 30.46 -5.43 -2.36
CA LYS A 63 29.51 -5.64 -3.47
C LYS A 63 28.95 -4.34 -4.06
N THR A 64 28.98 -3.24 -3.32
CA THR A 64 28.48 -1.94 -3.77
C THR A 64 29.57 -0.96 -4.17
N LYS A 65 30.86 -1.29 -4.00
CA LYS A 65 31.98 -0.35 -4.18
C LYS A 65 32.03 0.30 -5.56
N GLU A 66 31.71 -0.46 -6.59
CA GLU A 66 31.73 -0.01 -8.00
C GLU A 66 30.32 0.32 -8.53
N LYS A 67 29.33 0.39 -7.64
CA LYS A 67 27.94 0.66 -8.01
C LYS A 67 27.55 2.08 -7.65
N GLU A 68 26.84 2.74 -8.56
CA GLU A 68 26.16 4.01 -8.27
C GLU A 68 24.87 3.75 -7.50
N ILE A 69 24.98 3.32 -6.24
CA ILE A 69 23.83 2.94 -5.40
C ILE A 69 22.84 4.09 -5.13
N GLU A 70 23.25 5.34 -5.36
CA GLU A 70 22.35 6.50 -5.31
C GLU A 70 21.32 6.47 -6.46
N ASN A 71 21.59 5.79 -7.58
CA ASN A 71 20.65 5.59 -8.68
C ASN A 71 19.57 4.54 -8.38
N GLU A 72 19.77 3.74 -7.34
CA GLU A 72 18.83 2.69 -6.92
C GLU A 72 17.80 3.21 -5.90
N ILE A 73 17.51 4.53 -5.90
CA ILE A 73 16.55 5.14 -4.98
C ILE A 73 15.18 5.28 -5.63
N PHE A 74 14.19 4.55 -5.09
CA PHE A 74 12.83 4.47 -5.64
C PHE A 74 11.78 4.89 -4.60
N PRO A 75 10.58 5.34 -5.03
CA PRO A 75 9.42 5.46 -4.16
C PRO A 75 9.07 4.11 -3.54
N TYR A 76 8.70 4.13 -2.26
CA TYR A 76 8.45 2.95 -1.44
C TYR A 76 7.13 3.08 -0.68
N ALA A 77 6.15 2.26 -1.02
CA ALA A 77 4.91 2.15 -0.26
C ALA A 77 5.22 1.50 1.09
N TYR A 78 5.47 2.35 2.10
CA TYR A 78 5.90 1.90 3.43
C TYR A 78 4.69 1.48 4.26
N ARG A 79 3.72 2.37 4.45
CA ARG A 79 2.45 2.12 5.16
C ARG A 79 1.29 2.70 4.33
N PRO A 80 0.02 2.42 4.63
CA PRO A 80 -1.09 2.95 3.84
C PRO A 80 -1.04 4.48 3.89
N PHE A 81 -1.05 5.11 2.72
CA PHE A 81 -0.84 6.55 2.55
C PHE A 81 0.49 7.11 3.10
N ASP A 82 1.52 6.30 3.32
CA ASP A 82 2.86 6.76 3.71
C ASP A 82 3.88 6.22 2.71
N VAL A 83 4.08 6.98 1.62
CA VAL A 83 5.12 6.70 0.64
C VAL A 83 6.41 7.35 1.10
N ARG A 84 7.46 6.54 1.16
CA ARG A 84 8.82 6.92 1.54
C ARG A 84 9.76 6.68 0.36
N TRP A 85 11.06 6.81 0.60
CA TRP A 85 12.10 6.43 -0.35
C TRP A 85 12.82 5.19 0.17
N ILE A 86 13.26 4.32 -0.74
CA ILE A 86 14.12 3.16 -0.44
C ILE A 86 15.33 3.15 -1.38
N CYS A 87 16.51 2.83 -0.87
CA CYS A 87 17.61 2.34 -1.71
C CYS A 87 17.42 0.84 -1.97
N TYR A 88 16.96 0.48 -3.17
CA TYR A 88 16.62 -0.87 -3.58
C TYR A 88 17.81 -1.65 -4.16
N GLU A 89 18.96 -1.57 -3.50
CA GLU A 89 20.12 -2.41 -3.84
C GLU A 89 20.07 -3.74 -3.08
N SER A 90 20.07 -4.84 -3.82
CA SER A 90 20.03 -6.21 -3.29
C SER A 90 21.09 -6.52 -2.23
N ALA A 91 22.30 -5.98 -2.35
CA ALA A 91 23.37 -6.15 -1.36
C ALA A 91 23.05 -5.49 0.00
N LEU A 92 22.13 -4.52 0.01
CA LEU A 92 21.71 -3.76 1.19
C LEU A 92 20.36 -4.23 1.75
N ILE A 93 19.68 -5.20 1.14
CA ILE A 93 18.33 -5.64 1.50
C ILE A 93 18.31 -7.14 1.83
N ASP A 94 17.60 -7.57 2.88
CA ASP A 94 17.48 -8.99 3.25
C ASP A 94 16.67 -9.82 2.24
N ARG A 95 15.49 -9.34 1.85
CA ARG A 95 14.64 -9.99 0.83
C ARG A 95 14.16 -8.96 -0.19
N PRO A 96 14.90 -8.76 -1.28
CA PRO A 96 14.49 -7.83 -2.33
C PRO A 96 13.31 -8.39 -3.14
N ARG A 97 13.15 -9.72 -3.21
CA ARG A 97 12.11 -10.39 -4.03
C ARG A 97 12.31 -10.18 -5.54
N LEU A 98 13.57 -10.10 -5.97
CA LEU A 98 13.93 -10.18 -7.37
C LEU A 98 13.69 -11.61 -7.92
N PRO A 99 13.35 -11.76 -9.21
CA PRO A 99 13.08 -10.68 -10.18
C PRO A 99 11.65 -10.10 -10.09
N PHE A 100 10.76 -10.66 -9.24
CA PHE A 100 9.34 -10.30 -9.22
C PHE A 100 9.08 -8.79 -9.00
N MET A 101 9.82 -8.15 -8.10
CA MET A 101 9.63 -6.71 -7.83
C MET A 101 9.98 -5.79 -9.01
N GLU A 102 10.63 -6.29 -10.06
CA GLU A 102 10.86 -5.52 -11.29
C GLU A 102 9.55 -5.10 -11.99
N HIS A 103 8.44 -5.77 -11.70
CA HIS A 103 7.10 -5.37 -12.15
C HIS A 103 6.60 -4.06 -11.50
N LEU A 104 7.20 -3.64 -10.38
CA LEU A 104 6.80 -2.48 -9.58
C LEU A 104 7.89 -1.39 -9.50
N LEU A 105 9.00 -1.54 -10.23
CA LEU A 105 10.03 -0.50 -10.38
C LEU A 105 9.61 0.65 -11.31
N LYS A 106 8.63 0.40 -12.18
CA LYS A 106 7.95 1.40 -13.02
C LYS A 106 6.48 1.47 -12.62
N GLU A 107 5.79 2.53 -13.01
CA GLU A 107 4.37 2.71 -12.69
C GLU A 107 3.55 1.47 -13.11
N ASN A 108 2.92 0.84 -12.14
CA ASN A 108 2.07 -0.34 -12.30
C ASN A 108 1.21 -0.48 -11.04
N LEU A 109 -0.09 -0.72 -11.18
CA LEU A 109 -0.97 -0.93 -10.04
C LEU A 109 -0.70 -2.29 -9.40
N SER A 110 -0.76 -2.38 -8.07
CA SER A 110 -0.59 -3.62 -7.33
C SER A 110 -1.59 -3.72 -6.20
N LEU A 111 -2.42 -4.76 -6.25
CA LEU A 111 -3.33 -5.08 -5.17
C LEU A 111 -2.51 -5.67 -4.02
N THR A 112 -2.79 -5.20 -2.81
CA THR A 112 -2.18 -5.74 -1.59
C THR A 112 -3.23 -6.40 -0.73
N VAL A 113 -2.98 -7.65 -0.32
CA VAL A 113 -3.77 -8.36 0.71
C VAL A 113 -2.88 -9.11 1.70
N THR A 114 -3.42 -9.52 2.84
CA THR A 114 -2.80 -10.55 3.69
C THR A 114 -3.41 -11.92 3.39
N ARG A 115 -2.62 -12.99 3.59
CA ARG A 115 -3.11 -14.37 3.50
C ARG A 115 -3.71 -14.87 4.81
N ILE A 116 -3.10 -14.51 5.93
CA ILE A 116 -3.51 -14.94 7.26
C ILE A 116 -3.75 -13.69 8.09
N LEU A 117 -4.82 -13.73 8.88
CA LEU A 117 -5.19 -12.64 9.77
C LEU A 117 -4.78 -13.00 11.21
N ALA A 118 -4.08 -12.08 11.88
CA ALA A 118 -3.78 -12.24 13.29
C ALA A 118 -4.95 -11.77 14.16
N GLU A 119 -5.61 -10.67 13.78
CA GLU A 119 -6.78 -10.15 14.48
C GLU A 119 -7.90 -9.74 13.51
N PRO A 120 -9.14 -10.25 13.70
CA PRO A 120 -10.29 -9.77 12.95
C PRO A 120 -10.71 -8.35 13.37
N PRO A 121 -11.50 -7.66 12.53
CA PRO A 121 -11.98 -8.10 11.22
C PRO A 121 -10.98 -7.84 10.08
N PHE A 122 -11.23 -8.41 8.90
CA PHE A 122 -10.38 -8.18 7.73
C PHE A 122 -10.52 -6.74 7.21
N MET A 123 -9.43 -5.97 7.27
CA MET A 123 -9.30 -4.65 6.64
C MET A 123 -8.04 -4.53 5.78
N HIS A 124 -7.40 -5.66 5.48
CA HIS A 124 -6.03 -5.75 4.97
C HIS A 124 -5.93 -5.63 3.45
N ALA A 125 -6.82 -4.86 2.80
CA ALA A 125 -6.78 -4.61 1.37
C ALA A 125 -6.30 -3.17 1.08
N CYS A 126 -5.23 -3.04 0.29
CA CYS A 126 -4.65 -1.74 -0.08
C CYS A 126 -4.23 -1.76 -1.56
N ILE A 127 -4.05 -0.58 -2.16
CA ILE A 127 -3.47 -0.42 -3.49
C ILE A 127 -2.12 0.28 -3.37
N SER A 128 -1.14 -0.13 -4.16
CA SER A 128 0.11 0.60 -4.37
C SER A 128 0.44 0.72 -5.86
N ASN A 129 1.31 1.66 -6.20
CA ASN A 129 1.80 1.88 -7.56
C ASN A 129 3.34 1.93 -7.65
N CYS A 130 4.03 1.49 -6.59
CA CYS A 130 5.48 1.48 -6.44
C CYS A 130 5.94 0.28 -5.59
N LEU A 131 7.25 0.13 -5.39
CA LEU A 131 7.84 -0.91 -4.56
C LEU A 131 7.21 -0.92 -3.16
N PRO A 132 6.76 -2.08 -2.65
CA PRO A 132 6.06 -2.09 -1.39
C PRO A 132 6.78 -2.84 -0.27
N ASP A 133 6.56 -2.38 0.95
CA ASP A 133 7.05 -3.01 2.18
C ASP A 133 6.24 -4.25 2.55
N ILE A 134 6.92 -5.28 3.05
CA ILE A 134 6.28 -6.51 3.54
C ILE A 134 5.28 -6.24 4.68
N CYS A 135 5.44 -5.14 5.41
CA CYS A 135 4.57 -4.72 6.49
C CYS A 135 3.61 -3.59 6.09
N LEU A 136 3.35 -3.41 4.78
CA LEU A 136 2.49 -2.33 4.26
C LEU A 136 1.13 -2.26 4.97
N VAL A 137 0.49 -3.40 5.20
CA VAL A 137 -0.83 -3.45 5.86
C VAL A 137 -0.78 -3.91 7.32
N SER A 138 0.30 -4.53 7.77
CA SER A 138 0.47 -4.91 9.18
C SER A 138 1.93 -5.22 9.53
N ALA A 139 2.34 -4.95 10.77
CA ALA A 139 3.63 -5.35 11.30
C ALA A 139 3.57 -6.67 12.11
N LYS A 140 2.39 -7.29 12.22
CA LYS A 140 2.22 -8.55 12.95
C LYS A 140 2.78 -9.70 12.12
N THR A 141 3.49 -10.62 12.77
CA THR A 141 4.26 -11.68 12.09
C THR A 141 3.43 -12.54 11.13
N LYS A 142 2.15 -12.79 11.44
CA LYS A 142 1.26 -13.61 10.59
C LYS A 142 0.62 -12.83 9.43
N GLU A 143 0.62 -11.49 9.48
CA GLU A 143 -0.10 -10.63 8.53
C GLU A 143 0.85 -10.05 7.47
N THR A 144 1.61 -10.92 6.82
CA THR A 144 2.51 -10.53 5.72
C THR A 144 1.70 -9.94 4.56
N ALA A 145 2.13 -8.78 4.06
CA ALA A 145 1.56 -8.18 2.86
C ALA A 145 2.03 -8.93 1.60
N TYR A 146 1.07 -9.34 0.78
CA TYR A 146 1.26 -9.96 -0.53
C TYR A 146 0.73 -9.05 -1.64
N PHE A 147 1.45 -9.04 -2.76
CA PHE A 147 1.29 -8.07 -3.83
C PHE A 147 1.00 -8.76 -5.15
N PHE A 148 -0.02 -8.24 -5.82
CA PHE A 148 -0.60 -8.76 -7.05
C PHE A 148 -0.58 -7.64 -8.08
N PRO A 149 0.51 -7.46 -8.85
CA PRO A 149 0.59 -6.42 -9.86
C PRO A 149 -0.46 -6.67 -10.94
N LEU A 150 -1.08 -5.61 -11.46
CA LEU A 150 -2.05 -5.70 -12.56
C LEU A 150 -1.38 -6.24 -13.83
N TYR A 151 -0.15 -5.81 -14.10
CA TYR A 151 0.60 -6.20 -15.28
C TYR A 151 1.92 -6.89 -14.92
N LEU A 152 2.26 -7.94 -15.66
CA LEU A 152 3.58 -8.57 -15.67
C LEU A 152 4.40 -8.03 -16.85
N ARG A 153 5.71 -7.85 -16.63
CA ARG A 153 6.65 -7.49 -17.69
C ARG A 153 7.04 -8.76 -18.45
N VAL A 154 6.84 -8.77 -19.76
CA VAL A 154 7.08 -9.95 -20.61
C VAL A 154 8.53 -10.00 -21.10
N ASP A 155 9.12 -8.84 -21.38
CA ASP A 155 10.51 -8.72 -21.85
C ASP A 155 11.41 -8.15 -20.75
N LYS A 156 12.32 -8.97 -20.24
CA LYS A 156 13.33 -8.55 -19.24
C LYS A 156 14.50 -7.74 -19.82
N ILE A 157 14.65 -7.75 -21.16
CA ILE A 157 15.87 -7.26 -21.84
C ILE A 157 15.65 -5.91 -22.56
N LYS A 158 14.41 -5.53 -22.88
CA LYS A 158 14.12 -4.28 -23.62
C LYS A 158 13.72 -3.13 -22.69
N VAL A 159 14.20 -1.92 -23.03
CA VAL A 159 13.94 -0.66 -22.31
C VAL A 159 12.44 -0.35 -22.23
N GLU A 160 11.71 -0.65 -23.31
CA GLU A 160 10.25 -0.69 -23.38
C GLU A 160 9.76 -2.14 -23.32
N SER A 161 9.62 -2.66 -22.10
CA SER A 161 9.08 -4.00 -21.90
C SER A 161 7.59 -4.01 -22.21
N LYS A 162 7.15 -4.88 -23.14
CA LYS A 162 5.73 -5.21 -23.28
C LYS A 162 5.18 -5.73 -21.94
N ARG A 163 3.91 -5.41 -21.67
CA ARG A 163 3.19 -5.81 -20.46
C ARG A 163 2.03 -6.72 -20.82
N ALA A 164 1.76 -7.71 -19.98
CA ALA A 164 0.60 -8.60 -20.11
C ALA A 164 -0.20 -8.59 -18.80
N PRO A 165 -1.54 -8.66 -18.83
CA PRO A 165 -2.36 -8.75 -17.63
C PRO A 165 -1.96 -9.97 -16.78
N ASN A 166 -1.88 -9.77 -15.47
CA ASN A 166 -1.53 -10.81 -14.50
C ASN A 166 -2.75 -11.66 -14.11
N PHE A 167 -3.55 -12.11 -15.07
CA PHE A 167 -4.73 -12.93 -14.80
C PHE A 167 -4.59 -14.32 -15.41
N THR A 168 -5.03 -15.36 -14.69
CA THR A 168 -5.01 -16.72 -15.22
C THR A 168 -6.02 -16.86 -16.37
N ASP A 169 -5.68 -17.66 -17.39
CA ASP A 169 -6.54 -17.81 -18.56
C ASP A 169 -7.87 -18.47 -18.18
N LYS A 170 -7.85 -19.37 -17.19
CA LYS A 170 -9.04 -20.01 -16.63
C LYS A 170 -9.98 -18.98 -15.97
N PHE A 171 -9.44 -17.99 -15.26
CA PHE A 171 -10.23 -16.94 -14.65
C PHE A 171 -10.85 -16.00 -15.69
N LEU A 172 -10.07 -15.60 -16.69
CA LEU A 172 -10.58 -14.78 -17.80
C LEU A 172 -11.69 -15.49 -18.58
N GLN A 173 -11.53 -16.79 -18.84
CA GLN A 173 -12.57 -17.61 -19.46
C GLN A 173 -13.85 -17.65 -18.60
N ALA A 174 -13.71 -17.81 -17.28
CA ALA A 174 -14.87 -17.81 -16.39
C ALA A 174 -15.62 -16.47 -16.38
N ILE A 175 -14.90 -15.34 -16.39
CA ILE A 175 -15.52 -14.01 -16.53
C ILE A 175 -16.27 -13.89 -17.86
N LYS A 176 -15.64 -14.31 -18.96
CA LYS A 176 -16.25 -14.27 -20.29
C LYS A 176 -17.52 -15.12 -20.35
N SER A 177 -17.46 -16.34 -19.81
CA SER A 177 -18.63 -17.23 -19.73
C SER A 177 -19.73 -16.67 -18.84
N ALA A 178 -19.41 -15.94 -17.77
CA ALA A 178 -20.40 -15.37 -16.86
C ALA A 178 -21.19 -14.21 -17.51
N PHE A 179 -20.55 -13.40 -18.36
CA PHE A 179 -21.21 -12.26 -18.99
C PHE A 179 -21.96 -12.62 -20.26
N GLY A 180 -21.46 -13.59 -21.05
CA GLY A 180 -22.06 -13.92 -22.34
C GLY A 180 -22.14 -12.74 -23.32
N THR A 181 -21.33 -11.70 -23.10
CA THR A 181 -21.27 -10.47 -23.92
C THR A 181 -20.24 -10.60 -25.04
N GLU A 182 -20.41 -9.81 -26.11
CA GLU A 182 -19.42 -9.73 -27.20
C GLU A 182 -18.16 -8.94 -26.81
N GLU A 183 -18.29 -7.96 -25.90
CA GLU A 183 -17.18 -7.17 -25.39
C GLU A 183 -16.61 -7.80 -24.11
N ASP A 184 -15.32 -8.13 -24.15
CA ASP A 184 -14.57 -8.63 -22.99
C ASP A 184 -14.16 -7.44 -22.09
N PRO A 185 -14.33 -7.52 -20.76
CA PRO A 185 -13.90 -6.47 -19.86
C PRO A 185 -12.39 -6.27 -19.90
N THR A 186 -11.95 -5.01 -19.75
CA THR A 186 -10.52 -4.70 -19.67
C THR A 186 -9.87 -5.23 -18.39
N ALA A 187 -8.55 -5.39 -18.40
CA ALA A 187 -7.80 -5.84 -17.23
C ALA A 187 -8.01 -4.91 -16.02
N GLU A 188 -8.02 -3.60 -16.25
CA GLU A 188 -8.31 -2.57 -15.26
C GLU A 188 -9.70 -2.75 -14.66
N GLU A 189 -10.73 -3.01 -15.47
CA GLU A 189 -12.08 -3.16 -14.96
C GLU A 189 -12.25 -4.37 -14.05
N ILE A 190 -11.62 -5.49 -14.42
CA ILE A 190 -11.58 -6.70 -13.58
C ILE A 190 -10.88 -6.39 -12.26
N PHE A 191 -9.73 -5.70 -12.33
CA PHE A 191 -8.94 -5.33 -11.17
C PHE A 191 -9.68 -4.36 -10.23
N TYR A 192 -10.36 -3.37 -10.77
CA TYR A 192 -11.19 -2.44 -9.99
C TYR A 192 -12.39 -3.13 -9.36
N TYR A 193 -13.04 -4.06 -10.07
CA TYR A 193 -14.11 -4.87 -9.49
C TYR A 193 -13.61 -5.67 -8.26
N ILE A 194 -12.45 -6.34 -8.38
CA ILE A 194 -11.83 -7.06 -7.26
C ILE A 194 -11.61 -6.10 -6.07
N TYR A 195 -11.09 -4.91 -6.34
CA TYR A 195 -10.84 -3.92 -5.29
C TYR A 195 -12.12 -3.42 -4.62
N ALA A 196 -13.18 -3.17 -5.39
CA ALA A 196 -14.48 -2.79 -4.86
C ALA A 196 -15.04 -3.88 -3.93
N MET A 197 -15.00 -5.14 -4.36
CA MET A 197 -15.47 -6.28 -3.55
C MET A 197 -14.73 -6.39 -2.23
N LEU A 198 -13.40 -6.23 -2.25
CA LEU A 198 -12.59 -6.22 -1.03
C LEU A 198 -12.89 -5.03 -0.11
N TYR A 199 -13.62 -4.02 -0.57
CA TYR A 199 -14.04 -2.86 0.21
C TYR A 199 -15.52 -2.88 0.65
N SER A 200 -16.30 -3.88 0.24
CA SER A 200 -17.67 -4.10 0.73
C SER A 200 -17.65 -4.61 2.19
N PRO A 201 -18.25 -3.88 3.15
CA PRO A 201 -18.44 -4.36 4.52
C PRO A 201 -19.22 -5.69 4.60
N SER A 202 -20.28 -5.84 3.80
CA SER A 202 -21.12 -7.04 3.80
C SER A 202 -20.40 -8.27 3.24
N TYR A 203 -19.58 -8.11 2.19
CA TYR A 203 -18.68 -9.17 1.72
C TYR A 203 -17.69 -9.57 2.83
N ARG A 204 -16.98 -8.60 3.43
CA ARG A 204 -16.00 -8.87 4.50
C ARG A 204 -16.63 -9.61 5.68
N LYS A 205 -17.85 -9.23 6.06
CA LYS A 205 -18.60 -9.88 7.14
C LYS A 205 -19.06 -11.28 6.76
N ARG A 206 -19.61 -11.47 5.55
CA ARG A 206 -20.11 -12.77 5.08
C ARG A 206 -19.01 -13.82 5.00
N TYR A 207 -17.81 -13.43 4.59
CA TYR A 207 -16.67 -14.34 4.41
C TYR A 207 -15.61 -14.22 5.51
N GLU A 208 -15.95 -13.65 6.68
CA GLU A 208 -15.00 -13.35 7.75
C GLU A 208 -14.16 -14.57 8.17
N GLU A 209 -14.79 -15.73 8.37
CA GLU A 209 -14.08 -16.97 8.76
C GLU A 209 -13.05 -17.41 7.72
N PHE A 210 -13.36 -17.25 6.43
CA PHE A 210 -12.43 -17.58 5.35
C PHE A 210 -11.29 -16.56 5.25
N LEU A 211 -11.61 -15.27 5.40
CA LEU A 211 -10.63 -14.17 5.35
C LEU A 211 -9.61 -14.21 6.50
N LYS A 212 -9.87 -15.00 7.55
CA LYS A 212 -8.92 -15.21 8.65
C LYS A 212 -7.77 -16.15 8.28
N ILE A 213 -8.03 -17.15 7.44
CA ILE A 213 -7.17 -18.33 7.31
C ILE A 213 -6.50 -18.49 5.95
N ASP A 214 -6.99 -17.81 4.90
CA ASP A 214 -6.41 -17.88 3.56
C ASP A 214 -6.65 -16.58 2.77
N PHE A 215 -6.09 -16.50 1.55
CA PHE A 215 -6.31 -15.36 0.67
C PHE A 215 -7.81 -15.11 0.43
N PRO A 216 -8.22 -13.83 0.27
CA PRO A 216 -9.61 -13.50 -0.02
C PRO A 216 -10.14 -14.24 -1.25
N ARG A 217 -11.44 -14.57 -1.23
CA ARG A 217 -12.13 -15.19 -2.36
C ARG A 217 -13.16 -14.27 -2.93
N VAL A 218 -12.87 -13.66 -4.07
CA VAL A 218 -13.78 -12.70 -4.70
C VAL A 218 -14.81 -13.45 -5.53
N PRO A 219 -16.12 -13.18 -5.36
CA PRO A 219 -17.17 -13.79 -6.17
C PRO A 219 -16.99 -13.49 -7.66
N LEU A 220 -17.23 -14.49 -8.52
CA LEU A 220 -17.37 -14.23 -9.95
C LEU A 220 -18.54 -13.26 -10.18
N PRO A 221 -18.37 -12.24 -11.03
CA PRO A 221 -19.47 -11.36 -11.37
C PRO A 221 -20.46 -12.09 -12.27
N GLU A 222 -21.73 -12.17 -11.85
CA GLU A 222 -22.81 -12.86 -12.60
C GLU A 222 -23.65 -11.91 -13.46
N ASP A 223 -23.53 -10.60 -13.22
CA ASP A 223 -24.29 -9.55 -13.91
C ASP A 223 -23.30 -8.49 -14.41
N TYR A 224 -23.28 -8.28 -15.73
CA TYR A 224 -22.36 -7.35 -16.40
C TYR A 224 -22.60 -5.89 -15.98
N GLU A 225 -23.86 -5.46 -15.86
CA GLU A 225 -24.19 -4.10 -15.43
C GLU A 225 -23.79 -3.85 -13.98
N LYS A 226 -24.00 -4.86 -13.11
CA LYS A 226 -23.53 -4.83 -11.73
C LYS A 226 -22.00 -4.78 -11.67
N PHE A 227 -21.31 -5.60 -12.48
CA PHE A 227 -19.86 -5.58 -12.62
C PHE A 227 -19.35 -4.20 -13.02
N LYS A 228 -19.92 -3.57 -14.05
CA LYS A 228 -19.50 -2.24 -14.52
C LYS A 228 -19.68 -1.17 -13.44
N LYS A 229 -20.79 -1.21 -12.69
CA LYS A 229 -21.03 -0.29 -11.56
C LYS A 229 -20.01 -0.48 -10.44
N LEU A 230 -19.74 -1.72 -10.04
CA LEU A 230 -18.75 -2.05 -9.00
C LEU A 230 -17.34 -1.71 -9.45
N SER A 231 -16.98 -2.00 -10.70
CA SER A 231 -15.72 -1.64 -11.32
C SER A 231 -15.51 -0.11 -11.32
N LYS A 232 -16.53 0.68 -11.67
CA LYS A 232 -16.45 2.15 -11.60
C LYS A 232 -16.19 2.66 -10.18
N LEU A 233 -16.85 2.08 -9.17
CA LEU A 233 -16.60 2.45 -7.76
C LEU A 233 -15.23 1.97 -7.28
N GLY A 234 -14.78 0.80 -7.74
CA GLY A 234 -13.42 0.30 -7.50
C GLY A 234 -12.35 1.22 -8.06
N LYS A 235 -12.58 1.78 -9.25
CA LYS A 235 -11.72 2.81 -9.83
C LYS A 235 -11.70 4.07 -8.96
N GLU A 236 -12.86 4.55 -8.50
CA GLU A 236 -12.95 5.69 -7.57
C GLU A 236 -12.13 5.41 -6.29
N LEU A 237 -12.24 4.21 -5.70
CA LEU A 237 -11.43 3.81 -4.55
C LEU A 237 -9.92 3.79 -4.85
N VAL A 238 -9.50 3.26 -6.00
CA VAL A 238 -8.08 3.27 -6.40
C VAL A 238 -7.56 4.69 -6.53
N GLU A 239 -8.28 5.57 -7.23
CA GLU A 239 -7.89 6.98 -7.40
C GLU A 239 -7.85 7.74 -6.06
N LEU A 240 -8.78 7.45 -5.14
CA LEU A 240 -8.76 8.01 -3.79
C LEU A 240 -7.54 7.55 -3.00
N HIS A 241 -7.22 6.25 -3.03
CA HIS A 241 -6.11 5.69 -2.25
C HIS A 241 -4.72 5.98 -2.82
N LEU A 242 -4.64 6.33 -4.10
CA LEU A 242 -3.45 6.90 -4.73
C LEU A 242 -3.39 8.43 -4.64
N LEU A 243 -4.37 9.06 -3.99
CA LEU A 243 -4.50 10.52 -3.83
C LEU A 243 -4.54 11.29 -5.17
N ARG A 244 -5.13 10.69 -6.21
CA ARG A 244 -5.25 11.22 -7.57
C ARG A 244 -6.65 11.72 -7.91
N HIS A 245 -7.65 11.38 -7.08
CA HIS A 245 -9.04 11.74 -7.36
C HIS A 245 -9.25 13.27 -7.32
N PRO A 246 -9.98 13.87 -8.30
CA PRO A 246 -10.18 15.32 -8.36
C PRO A 246 -10.83 15.95 -7.13
N SER A 247 -11.64 15.20 -6.39
CA SER A 247 -12.29 15.68 -5.15
C SER A 247 -11.33 15.99 -3.99
N LEU A 248 -10.03 15.72 -4.17
CA LEU A 248 -9.00 15.96 -3.15
C LEU A 248 -8.35 17.35 -3.25
N GLY A 249 -8.77 18.18 -4.22
CA GLY A 249 -8.29 19.56 -4.36
C GLY A 249 -8.74 20.47 -3.21
N GLU A 250 -9.96 20.28 -2.70
CA GLU A 250 -10.49 20.98 -1.53
C GLU A 250 -10.88 19.96 -0.47
N THR A 251 -10.12 19.95 0.63
CA THR A 251 -10.25 18.90 1.66
C THR A 251 -11.32 19.21 2.69
N GLY A 252 -11.58 20.50 2.96
CA GLY A 252 -12.43 20.95 4.08
C GLY A 252 -11.79 20.73 5.46
N VAL A 253 -10.53 20.28 5.51
CA VAL A 253 -9.78 20.07 6.75
C VAL A 253 -8.98 21.33 7.05
N GLY A 254 -9.06 21.82 8.29
CA GLY A 254 -8.35 23.04 8.70
C GLY A 254 -7.00 22.74 9.36
N PHE A 255 -6.06 23.66 9.19
CA PHE A 255 -4.81 23.72 9.95
C PHE A 255 -4.60 25.17 10.44
N PRO A 256 -5.38 25.61 11.45
CA PRO A 256 -5.48 27.04 11.77
C PRO A 256 -4.32 27.57 12.61
N GLU A 257 -3.66 26.72 13.39
CA GLU A 257 -2.64 27.14 14.37
C GLU A 257 -1.22 27.11 13.77
N SER A 258 -0.58 28.28 13.71
CA SER A 258 0.84 28.39 13.41
C SER A 258 1.70 27.94 14.60
N GLY A 259 2.89 27.41 14.35
CA GLY A 259 3.76 26.93 15.42
C GLY A 259 4.99 26.17 14.93
N THR A 260 5.51 25.30 15.77
CA THR A 260 6.77 24.56 15.49
C THR A 260 6.61 23.51 14.40
N ASN A 261 5.38 23.04 14.17
CA ASN A 261 5.03 21.86 13.36
C ASN A 261 5.71 20.57 13.84
N VAL A 262 6.26 20.54 15.06
CA VAL A 262 6.91 19.35 15.61
C VAL A 262 5.85 18.41 16.17
N VAL A 263 5.89 17.15 15.76
CA VAL A 263 5.03 16.11 16.32
C VAL A 263 5.58 15.64 17.66
N GLU A 264 4.81 15.82 18.72
CA GLU A 264 5.19 15.44 20.08
C GLU A 264 4.28 14.34 20.63
N ARG A 265 2.98 14.62 20.65
CA ARG A 265 1.95 13.75 21.21
C ARG A 265 0.67 13.87 20.39
N VAL A 266 0.26 12.76 19.80
CA VAL A 266 -0.97 12.66 19.03
C VAL A 266 -2.15 12.45 19.98
N ARG A 267 -3.22 13.24 19.84
CA ARG A 267 -4.46 13.12 20.61
C ARG A 267 -5.66 13.59 19.78
N TYR A 268 -6.70 12.77 19.73
CA TYR A 268 -7.98 13.15 19.14
C TYR A 268 -8.95 13.70 20.18
N ASN A 269 -9.70 14.75 19.81
CA ASN A 269 -10.84 15.26 20.56
C ASN A 269 -12.09 15.14 19.69
N GLU A 270 -12.93 14.16 20.00
CA GLU A 270 -14.18 13.85 19.29
C GLU A 270 -15.18 15.01 19.32
N LYS A 271 -15.30 15.72 20.46
CA LYS A 271 -16.27 16.82 20.62
C LYS A 271 -15.97 18.00 19.70
N THR A 272 -14.69 18.25 19.42
CA THR A 272 -14.25 19.35 18.54
C THR A 272 -13.81 18.87 17.17
N MET A 273 -13.82 17.56 16.90
CA MET A 273 -13.29 16.95 15.68
C MET A 273 -11.85 17.39 15.36
N ARG A 274 -10.99 17.42 16.39
CA ARG A 274 -9.59 17.90 16.29
C ARG A 274 -8.58 16.81 16.57
N VAL A 275 -7.57 16.69 15.70
CA VAL A 275 -6.39 15.84 15.92
C VAL A 275 -5.20 16.73 16.28
N TYR A 276 -4.87 16.77 17.57
CA TYR A 276 -3.67 17.43 18.06
C TYR A 276 -2.45 16.54 17.78
N PHE A 277 -1.35 17.14 17.35
CA PHE A 277 -0.05 16.48 17.22
C PHE A 277 1.03 17.07 18.15
N ASN A 278 0.73 18.20 18.78
CA ASN A 278 1.44 18.75 19.94
C ASN A 278 0.43 19.50 20.85
N LYS A 279 0.90 20.34 21.79
CA LYS A 279 0.02 21.03 22.74
C LYS A 279 -0.88 22.10 22.09
N GLU A 280 -0.40 22.74 21.03
CA GLU A 280 -0.99 23.95 20.46
C GLU A 280 -1.65 23.66 19.12
N GLN A 281 -1.01 22.85 18.29
CA GLN A 281 -1.39 22.66 16.89
C GLN A 281 -2.19 21.37 16.66
N TYR A 282 -3.16 21.48 15.76
CA TYR A 282 -4.10 20.43 15.41
C TYR A 282 -4.58 20.55 13.97
N PHE A 283 -5.07 19.44 13.44
CA PHE A 283 -5.96 19.41 12.28
C PHE A 283 -7.41 19.44 12.76
N GLU A 284 -8.27 20.24 12.13
CA GLU A 284 -9.70 20.33 12.45
C GLU A 284 -10.59 19.84 11.30
N GLY A 285 -11.81 19.41 11.63
CA GLY A 285 -12.73 18.80 10.67
C GLY A 285 -12.49 17.30 10.46
N VAL A 286 -11.80 16.63 11.38
CA VAL A 286 -11.57 15.18 11.32
C VAL A 286 -12.67 14.46 12.09
N SER A 287 -13.61 13.84 11.37
CA SER A 287 -14.69 13.05 11.98
C SER A 287 -14.15 11.82 12.71
N LYS A 288 -14.96 11.26 13.61
CA LYS A 288 -14.59 10.05 14.36
C LYS A 288 -14.32 8.87 13.43
N ASP A 289 -15.20 8.65 12.45
CA ASP A 289 -15.08 7.54 11.51
C ASP A 289 -13.78 7.63 10.68
N VAL A 290 -13.38 8.85 10.28
CA VAL A 290 -12.11 9.08 9.59
C VAL A 290 -10.91 8.85 10.52
N TRP A 291 -11.01 9.33 11.77
CA TRP A 291 -9.96 9.15 12.76
C TRP A 291 -9.72 7.67 13.09
N GLU A 292 -10.79 6.89 13.28
CA GLU A 292 -10.75 5.48 13.66
C GLU A 292 -10.54 4.55 12.45
N TYR A 293 -10.59 5.08 11.23
CA TYR A 293 -10.45 4.29 10.00
C TYR A 293 -9.11 3.54 9.95
N ARG A 294 -9.20 2.26 9.58
CA ARG A 294 -8.06 1.35 9.52
C ARG A 294 -7.89 0.77 8.12
N ILE A 295 -6.63 0.66 7.71
CA ILE A 295 -6.21 -0.19 6.59
C ILE A 295 -5.21 -1.20 7.17
N GLY A 296 -5.63 -2.46 7.13
CA GLY A 296 -5.01 -3.55 7.87
C GLY A 296 -4.96 -3.26 9.37
N ALA A 297 -3.80 -3.46 9.99
CA ALA A 297 -3.61 -3.27 11.43
C ALA A 297 -3.43 -1.79 11.83
N TYR A 298 -3.30 -0.86 10.87
CA TYR A 298 -2.98 0.53 11.14
C TYR A 298 -4.21 1.43 11.12
N GLN A 299 -4.41 2.19 12.20
CA GLN A 299 -5.27 3.37 12.18
C GLN A 299 -4.53 4.48 11.43
N VAL A 300 -4.99 4.78 10.22
CA VAL A 300 -4.20 5.46 9.18
C VAL A 300 -3.72 6.82 9.65
N MET A 301 -4.65 7.65 10.11
CA MET A 301 -4.37 9.03 10.53
C MET A 301 -3.42 9.09 11.72
N GLU A 302 -3.66 8.25 12.74
CA GLU A 302 -2.82 8.19 13.93
C GLU A 302 -1.40 7.70 13.60
N LYS A 303 -1.31 6.63 12.79
CA LYS A 303 -0.04 6.00 12.41
C LYS A 303 0.88 6.98 11.67
N TYR A 304 0.34 7.76 10.74
CA TYR A 304 1.10 8.74 9.97
C TYR A 304 1.83 9.76 10.86
N LEU A 305 1.13 10.30 11.86
CA LEU A 305 1.70 11.26 12.81
C LEU A 305 2.65 10.59 13.80
N LYS A 306 2.28 9.42 14.36
CA LYS A 306 3.14 8.69 15.31
C LYS A 306 4.52 8.36 14.71
N ASP A 307 4.57 8.01 13.43
CA ASP A 307 5.84 7.71 12.75
C ASP A 307 6.72 8.94 12.51
N ARG A 308 6.13 10.13 12.66
CA ARG A 308 6.81 11.43 12.56
C ARG A 308 7.12 12.05 13.91
N LYS A 309 6.96 11.31 15.02
CA LYS A 309 7.27 11.81 16.36
C LYS A 309 8.71 12.35 16.43
N LYS A 310 8.85 13.54 17.01
CA LYS A 310 10.08 14.36 17.10
C LYS A 310 10.56 14.96 15.77
N ARG A 311 9.82 14.81 14.67
CA ARG A 311 10.09 15.50 13.40
C ARG A 311 9.19 16.72 13.28
N LYS A 312 9.68 17.71 12.54
CA LYS A 312 8.89 18.83 12.03
C LYS A 312 8.16 18.38 10.76
N LEU A 313 6.85 18.57 10.70
CA LEU A 313 6.07 18.37 9.48
C LEU A 313 6.40 19.45 8.46
N SER A 314 6.68 19.05 7.21
CA SER A 314 6.75 19.98 6.09
C SER A 314 5.34 20.43 5.66
N LEU A 315 5.26 21.47 4.82
CA LEU A 315 3.97 21.90 4.25
C LEU A 315 3.34 20.79 3.41
N GLU A 316 4.16 20.08 2.63
CA GLU A 316 3.71 18.94 1.83
C GLU A 316 3.15 17.81 2.70
N GLU A 317 3.75 17.54 3.87
CA GLU A 317 3.24 16.53 4.81
C GLU A 317 1.92 16.96 5.48
N ILE A 318 1.76 18.26 5.76
CA ILE A 318 0.51 18.83 6.28
C ILE A 318 -0.60 18.72 5.22
N GLU A 319 -0.34 19.15 3.99
CA GLU A 319 -1.26 19.03 2.86
C GLU A 319 -1.62 17.57 2.56
N HIS A 320 -0.62 16.69 2.61
CA HIS A 320 -0.82 15.25 2.45
C HIS A 320 -1.77 14.70 3.51
N TYR A 321 -1.56 15.02 4.78
CA TYR A 321 -2.44 14.59 5.87
C TYR A 321 -3.89 15.07 5.66
N MET A 322 -4.08 16.30 5.20
CA MET A 322 -5.39 16.85 4.87
C MET A 322 -6.04 16.11 3.69
N LYS A 323 -5.27 15.80 2.62
CA LYS A 323 -5.74 15.03 1.46
C LYS A 323 -6.13 13.60 1.85
N VAL A 324 -5.34 12.94 2.68
CA VAL A 324 -5.65 11.58 3.18
C VAL A 324 -6.93 11.60 4.02
N THR A 325 -7.12 12.60 4.87
CA THR A 325 -8.36 12.78 5.64
C THR A 325 -9.58 12.82 4.69
N LYS A 326 -9.51 13.64 3.64
CA LYS A 326 -10.58 13.73 2.63
C LYS A 326 -10.75 12.43 1.84
N ALA A 327 -9.65 11.77 1.49
CA ALA A 327 -9.68 10.50 0.79
C ALA A 327 -10.41 9.42 1.60
N ILE A 328 -10.14 9.32 2.91
CA ILE A 328 -10.82 8.37 3.80
C ILE A 328 -12.30 8.69 3.95
N GLU A 329 -12.66 9.96 4.12
CA GLU A 329 -14.06 10.38 4.16
C GLU A 329 -14.82 9.90 2.91
N ARG A 330 -14.25 10.17 1.73
CA ARG A 330 -14.79 9.72 0.44
C ARG A 330 -14.81 8.20 0.32
N THR A 331 -13.78 7.52 0.79
CA THR A 331 -13.71 6.06 0.81
C THR A 331 -14.90 5.47 1.59
N ILE A 332 -15.21 6.00 2.77
CA ILE A 332 -16.36 5.55 3.58
C ILE A 332 -17.67 5.67 2.79
N GLU A 333 -17.88 6.78 2.09
CA GLU A 333 -19.06 6.96 1.24
C GLU A 333 -19.12 5.95 0.09
N VAL A 334 -17.98 5.72 -0.59
CA VAL A 334 -17.89 4.78 -1.71
C VAL A 334 -18.10 3.35 -1.25
N GLN A 335 -17.57 2.97 -0.08
CA GLN A 335 -17.85 1.67 0.54
C GLN A 335 -19.35 1.45 0.73
N GLY A 336 -20.08 2.47 1.22
CA GLY A 336 -21.54 2.39 1.34
C GLY A 336 -22.26 2.20 -0.02
N LYS A 337 -21.76 2.80 -1.10
CA LYS A 337 -22.30 2.59 -2.47
C LYS A 337 -22.01 1.19 -2.98
N VAL A 338 -20.79 0.69 -2.78
CA VAL A 338 -20.38 -0.67 -3.13
C VAL A 338 -21.28 -1.67 -2.42
N ASP A 339 -21.50 -1.50 -1.11
CA ASP A 339 -22.25 -2.46 -0.29
C ASP A 339 -23.70 -2.57 -0.74
N ARG A 340 -24.35 -1.43 -1.01
CA ARG A 340 -25.74 -1.41 -1.54
C ARG A 340 -25.87 -2.17 -2.87
N ILE A 341 -24.85 -2.13 -3.73
CA ILE A 341 -24.85 -2.87 -4.99
C ILE A 341 -24.61 -4.35 -4.73
N TYR A 342 -23.67 -4.69 -3.84
CA TYR A 342 -23.36 -6.06 -3.47
C TYR A 342 -24.59 -6.79 -2.90
N GLU A 343 -25.27 -6.19 -1.93
CA GLU A 343 -26.44 -6.78 -1.24
C GLU A 343 -27.63 -7.01 -2.18
N ARG A 344 -27.90 -6.09 -3.12
CA ARG A 344 -29.04 -6.15 -4.07
C ARG A 344 -29.03 -7.35 -5.04
N GLY A 345 -28.04 -8.25 -4.94
CA GLY A 345 -28.00 -9.50 -5.72
C GLY A 345 -27.53 -10.72 -4.93
N CYS A 346 -27.53 -10.70 -3.59
CA CYS A 346 -27.18 -11.87 -2.79
C CYS A 346 -28.37 -12.85 -2.72
N GLY A 347 -28.65 -13.52 -3.84
CA GLY A 347 -29.59 -14.65 -3.95
C GLY A 347 -28.93 -16.02 -4.13
N GLY A 348 -27.61 -16.10 -4.30
CA GLY A 348 -26.89 -17.36 -4.46
C GLY A 348 -25.48 -17.32 -3.88
N ASP A 349 -25.01 -18.44 -3.34
CA ASP A 349 -23.60 -18.68 -3.01
C ASP A 349 -22.82 -18.90 -4.31
N GLY A 350 -22.57 -17.82 -5.05
CA GLY A 350 -21.76 -17.85 -6.26
C GLY A 350 -20.36 -18.41 -5.98
N VAL A 351 -19.78 -19.12 -6.96
CA VAL A 351 -18.45 -19.73 -6.83
C VAL A 351 -17.37 -18.64 -6.68
N GLY A 352 -16.79 -18.52 -5.49
CA GLY A 352 -15.68 -17.58 -5.22
C GLY A 352 -14.36 -18.02 -5.87
N VAL A 353 -13.60 -17.07 -6.41
CA VAL A 353 -12.25 -17.28 -6.97
C VAL A 353 -11.20 -16.82 -5.96
N ILE A 354 -10.17 -17.61 -5.76
CA ILE A 354 -9.09 -17.34 -4.78
C ILE A 354 -8.13 -16.32 -5.41
N LEU A 355 -7.83 -15.24 -4.68
CA LEU A 355 -6.82 -14.26 -5.10
C LEU A 355 -5.42 -14.89 -5.22
#